data_AF-A0AAP2RKW4-F1
#
_entry.id   AF-A0AAP2RKW4-F1
#
_cell.length_a   1.000
_cell.length_b   1.000
_cell.length_c   1.000
_cell.angle_alpha   90.00
_cell.angle_beta   90.00
_cell.angle_gamma   90.00
#
_symmetry.space_group_name_H-M   'P 1'
#
loop_
_entity.id
_entity.type
_entity.pdbx_description
1 polymer ?
#
loop_
_entity_poly.entity_id
_entity_poly.type
_entity_poly.pdbx_seq_one_letter_code
_entity_poly.pdbx_strand_id
1 'polypeptide(L)'
;MRIKTKLAIGIFSGIVVLAASCFLAFRAGKGNAEDKDGESKEIPSESVLGEETAVIALSEGETRCDFSSTAAVPSLMPLADILIKEIKEEEDVSEAAAFYLRKGEISVYHGMDGLTDGSILGIGMDFMPAAGLMIEKGRGITEKDALEQRRVAVLNDKAAMQLFYEGEAIGEVLEIEGKLFQVVGIAGTNDKTQTEGLVLVPDSTWPQLYQYEEPKAVALRSGKELQKAAEHAERVLNSMVSEESAIRYKIQ
;
A
#
# COMPACT_ATOMS: atom_id res chain seq x y z
N MET A 1 12.45 64.03 18.21
CA MET A 1 13.10 63.19 19.24
C MET A 1 12.02 62.40 19.98
N ARG A 2 12.04 61.07 19.80
CA ARG A 2 11.44 59.98 20.60
C ARG A 2 9.93 59.96 20.89
N ILE A 3 9.28 59.17 20.03
CA ILE A 3 8.08 58.34 20.22
C ILE A 3 8.27 57.40 21.43
N LYS A 4 7.24 57.21 22.25
CA LYS A 4 7.12 56.07 23.18
C LYS A 4 5.82 55.30 22.90
N THR A 5 6.02 54.06 22.54
CA THR A 5 5.11 52.93 22.29
C THR A 5 4.57 52.34 23.60
N LYS A 6 3.32 51.86 23.58
CA LYS A 6 2.73 50.74 24.37
C LYS A 6 1.42 50.37 23.63
N LEU A 7 1.40 49.38 22.73
CA LEU A 7 1.36 47.92 22.91
C LEU A 7 0.25 47.43 23.87
N ALA A 8 -0.85 46.93 23.29
CA ALA A 8 -1.74 45.94 23.91
C ALA A 8 -2.57 45.22 22.82
N ILE A 9 -2.35 43.90 22.73
CA ILE A 9 -3.34 42.79 22.64
C ILE A 9 -4.31 42.86 21.43
N GLY A 10 -4.28 42.02 20.40
CA GLY A 10 -4.01 40.58 20.38
C GLY A 10 -5.32 39.80 20.35
N ILE A 11 -5.96 39.68 19.17
CA ILE A 11 -7.07 38.74 18.93
C ILE A 11 -6.76 37.91 17.68
N PHE A 12 -6.84 36.60 17.89
CA PHE A 12 -6.72 35.49 16.96
C PHE A 12 -7.68 35.61 15.76
N SER A 13 -7.14 35.46 14.55
CA SER A 13 -7.77 34.68 13.47
C SER A 13 -6.69 34.43 12.41
N GLY A 14 -6.13 33.22 12.42
CA GLY A 14 -5.12 32.79 11.47
C GLY A 14 -5.50 31.41 10.96
N ILE A 15 -6.32 31.38 9.91
CA ILE A 15 -6.41 30.24 9.01
C ILE A 15 -5.04 30.15 8.35
N VAL A 16 -4.26 29.12 8.71
CA VAL A 16 -3.03 28.79 8.01
C VAL A 16 -3.43 27.96 6.78
N VAL A 17 -3.59 28.65 5.65
CA VAL A 17 -3.47 28.04 4.33
C VAL A 17 -1.98 27.84 4.10
N LEU A 18 -1.51 26.59 4.11
CA LEU A 18 -0.18 26.23 3.62
C LEU A 18 -0.35 25.36 2.39
N ALA A 19 -0.41 26.04 1.24
CA ALA A 19 -0.15 25.47 -0.08
C ALA A 19 1.28 25.89 -0.48
N ALA A 20 2.16 24.90 -0.70
CA ALA A 20 3.42 24.95 -1.45
C ALA A 20 4.10 23.57 -1.23
N SER A 21 4.51 22.78 -2.22
CA SER A 21 5.12 23.13 -3.50
C SER A 21 4.99 21.94 -4.48
N CYS A 22 4.39 22.16 -5.64
CA CYS A 22 4.71 21.39 -6.84
C CYS A 22 4.62 22.37 -8.02
N PHE A 23 5.71 23.10 -8.24
CA PHE A 23 5.86 24.05 -9.33
C PHE A 23 7.17 23.71 -10.04
N LEU A 24 7.05 23.35 -11.32
CA LEU A 24 8.03 22.93 -12.34
C LEU A 24 7.69 21.49 -12.78
N ALA A 25 7.03 21.23 -13.92
CA ALA A 25 7.09 21.91 -15.20
C ALA A 25 5.73 21.83 -15.94
N PHE A 26 5.21 22.98 -16.36
CA PHE A 26 4.14 23.06 -17.36
C PHE A 26 4.72 23.71 -18.62
N ARG A 27 4.75 22.98 -19.73
CA ARG A 27 4.82 23.59 -21.06
C ARG A 27 3.63 23.10 -21.87
N ALA A 28 2.79 24.08 -22.20
CA ALA A 28 1.51 24.06 -22.87
C ALA A 28 1.34 23.06 -24.04
N GLY A 29 0.18 22.40 -24.04
CA GLY A 29 -0.53 21.94 -25.22
C GLY A 29 -2.03 22.12 -25.00
N LYS A 30 -2.64 23.11 -25.66
CA LYS A 30 -4.11 23.22 -25.77
C LYS A 30 -4.59 22.18 -26.78
N GLY A 31 -5.58 21.37 -26.40
CA GLY A 31 -6.32 20.51 -27.32
C GLY A 31 -7.70 20.16 -26.74
N ASN A 32 -8.75 20.51 -27.48
CA ASN A 32 -10.10 19.94 -27.36
C ASN A 32 -10.06 18.43 -27.66
N ALA A 33 -10.86 17.63 -26.95
CA ALA A 33 -11.49 16.37 -27.40
C ALA A 33 -12.28 15.82 -26.19
N GLU A 34 -13.61 15.81 -26.24
CA GLU A 34 -14.44 14.70 -26.75
C GLU A 34 -14.48 13.52 -25.77
N ASP A 35 -15.69 13.17 -25.34
CA ASP A 35 -16.03 11.89 -24.70
C ASP A 35 -15.30 10.77 -25.44
N LYS A 36 -14.33 10.15 -24.78
CA LYS A 36 -13.73 8.92 -25.26
C LYS A 36 -14.37 7.77 -24.49
N ASP A 37 -15.00 6.91 -25.27
CA ASP A 37 -15.46 5.59 -24.88
C ASP A 37 -14.47 4.93 -23.91
N GLY A 38 -15.01 4.37 -22.82
CA GLY A 38 -14.25 3.74 -21.74
C GLY A 38 -13.38 2.60 -22.27
N GLU A 39 -12.09 2.86 -22.37
CA GLU A 39 -11.06 1.85 -22.57
C GLU A 39 -10.97 1.05 -21.26
N SER A 40 -11.40 -0.22 -21.27
CA SER A 40 -11.27 -1.13 -20.13
C SER A 40 -9.80 -1.23 -19.74
N LYS A 41 -9.44 -0.74 -18.56
CA LYS A 41 -8.05 -0.72 -18.08
C LYS A 41 -7.63 -2.11 -17.61
N GLU A 42 -6.99 -2.89 -18.47
CA GLU A 42 -6.48 -4.22 -18.08
C GLU A 42 -5.57 -4.16 -16.83
N ILE A 43 -5.63 -5.22 -16.02
CA ILE A 43 -4.76 -5.39 -14.86
C ILE A 43 -3.30 -5.45 -15.35
N PRO A 44 -2.41 -4.60 -14.82
CA PRO A 44 -1.02 -4.58 -15.27
C PRO A 44 -0.32 -5.92 -15.02
N SER A 45 0.46 -6.38 -16.01
CA SER A 45 1.24 -7.63 -15.92
C SER A 45 2.40 -7.57 -14.90
N GLU A 46 2.62 -6.43 -14.24
CA GLU A 46 3.68 -6.22 -13.23
C GLU A 46 3.12 -6.09 -11.79
N SER A 47 1.89 -6.55 -11.57
CA SER A 47 1.24 -6.58 -10.26
C SER A 47 2.11 -7.29 -9.21
N VAL A 48 2.26 -6.66 -8.03
CA VAL A 48 3.01 -7.20 -6.90
C VAL A 48 2.43 -8.51 -6.36
N LEU A 49 1.12 -8.75 -6.58
CA LEU A 49 0.41 -9.95 -6.13
C LEU A 49 0.11 -10.95 -7.26
N GLY A 50 0.60 -10.68 -8.48
CA GLY A 50 0.27 -11.47 -9.68
C GLY A 50 -1.04 -11.03 -10.35
N GLU A 51 -1.31 -11.61 -11.51
CA GLU A 51 -2.43 -11.29 -12.40
C GLU A 51 -3.78 -11.83 -11.88
N GLU A 52 -3.80 -12.81 -10.98
CA GLU A 52 -5.05 -13.33 -10.38
C GLU A 52 -5.58 -12.45 -9.24
N THR A 53 -4.84 -11.40 -8.86
CA THR A 53 -5.21 -10.46 -7.79
C THR A 53 -5.10 -9.02 -8.30
N ALA A 54 -6.20 -8.28 -8.24
CA ALA A 54 -6.19 -6.86 -8.55
C ALA A 54 -5.61 -6.07 -7.35
N VAL A 55 -4.70 -5.14 -7.64
CA VAL A 55 -4.19 -4.18 -6.66
C VAL A 55 -4.68 -2.79 -7.03
N ILE A 56 -5.35 -2.11 -6.10
CA ILE A 56 -5.83 -0.74 -6.29
C ILE A 56 -5.09 0.16 -5.31
N ALA A 57 -4.30 1.11 -5.80
CA ALA A 57 -3.48 1.99 -4.97
C ALA A 57 -3.58 3.46 -5.43
N LEU A 58 -3.23 4.39 -4.55
CA LEU A 58 -3.13 5.80 -4.93
C LEU A 58 -2.00 6.02 -5.92
N SER A 59 -2.32 6.74 -6.99
CA SER A 59 -1.44 7.05 -8.11
C SER A 59 -1.63 8.51 -8.56
N GLU A 60 -0.54 9.14 -9.00
CA GLU A 60 -0.55 10.41 -9.71
C GLU A 60 -0.26 10.13 -11.18
N GLY A 61 -1.23 10.37 -12.07
CA GLY A 61 -1.16 9.81 -13.42
C GLY A 61 -1.14 8.28 -13.35
N GLU A 62 -0.24 7.62 -14.10
CA GLU A 62 -0.09 6.15 -14.08
C GLU A 62 0.91 5.65 -13.04
N THR A 63 1.56 6.56 -12.31
CA THR A 63 2.61 6.21 -11.35
C THR A 63 2.02 6.12 -9.95
N ARG A 64 2.21 4.98 -9.28
CA ARG A 64 1.89 4.82 -7.85
C ARG A 64 2.57 5.90 -7.02
N CYS A 65 1.84 6.49 -6.09
CA CYS A 65 2.41 7.43 -5.13
C CYS A 65 3.45 6.75 -4.25
N ASP A 66 4.60 7.42 -4.10
CA ASP A 66 5.63 7.04 -3.14
C ASP A 66 5.60 7.98 -1.92
N PHE A 67 5.26 7.42 -0.77
CA PHE A 67 5.20 8.13 0.51
C PHE A 67 6.54 8.14 1.26
N SER A 68 7.65 7.81 0.61
CA SER A 68 9.00 7.85 1.22
C SER A 68 9.43 9.27 1.58
N SER A 69 9.07 10.25 0.74
CA SER A 69 9.51 11.65 0.85
C SER A 69 8.36 12.67 0.86
N THR A 70 7.13 12.21 0.66
CA THR A 70 5.93 13.04 0.63
C THR A 70 4.98 12.65 1.75
N ALA A 71 4.43 13.64 2.46
CA ALA A 71 3.43 13.39 3.49
C ALA A 71 2.11 12.91 2.87
N ALA A 72 1.51 11.89 3.48
CA ALA A 72 0.18 11.44 3.12
C ALA A 72 -0.85 12.58 3.30
N VAL A 73 -1.86 12.62 2.43
CA VAL A 73 -2.99 13.55 2.57
C VAL A 73 -3.92 13.00 3.65
N PRO A 74 -4.17 13.71 4.77
CA PRO A 74 -4.85 13.12 5.92
C PRO A 74 -6.23 12.53 5.65
N SER A 75 -6.99 13.13 4.74
CA SER A 75 -8.32 12.63 4.36
C SER A 75 -8.29 11.31 3.59
N LEU A 76 -7.16 10.95 2.98
CA LEU A 76 -7.03 9.73 2.18
C LEU A 76 -6.58 8.51 3.00
N MET A 77 -6.04 8.74 4.20
CA MET A 77 -5.35 7.73 5.01
C MET A 77 -6.25 6.55 5.43
N PRO A 78 -7.49 6.77 5.91
CA PRO A 78 -8.35 5.65 6.34
C PRO A 78 -9.29 5.13 5.23
N LEU A 79 -9.24 5.68 4.00
CA LEU A 79 -10.30 5.44 3.01
C LEU A 79 -10.47 3.96 2.65
N ALA A 80 -9.36 3.27 2.39
CA ALA A 80 -9.41 1.85 2.07
C ALA A 80 -9.99 1.02 3.24
N ASP A 81 -9.61 1.31 4.48
CA ASP A 81 -10.16 0.62 5.67
C ASP A 81 -11.67 0.87 5.84
N ILE A 82 -12.13 2.10 5.55
CA ILE A 82 -13.55 2.47 5.69
C ILE A 82 -14.39 1.81 4.60
N LEU A 83 -13.91 1.84 3.35
CA LEU A 83 -14.69 1.47 2.18
C LEU A 83 -14.58 -0.02 1.82
N ILE A 84 -13.70 -0.79 2.47
CA ILE A 84 -13.53 -2.21 2.15
C ILE A 84 -14.82 -3.03 2.28
N LYS A 85 -15.72 -2.62 3.18
CA LYS A 85 -17.03 -3.28 3.34
C LYS A 85 -17.93 -3.03 2.13
N GLU A 86 -17.98 -1.80 1.64
CA GLU A 86 -18.76 -1.43 0.45
C GLU A 86 -18.20 -2.14 -0.80
N ILE A 87 -16.87 -2.21 -0.94
CA ILE A 87 -16.23 -2.96 -2.02
C ILE A 87 -16.66 -4.44 -2.02
N LYS A 88 -16.80 -5.05 -0.84
CA LYS A 88 -17.23 -6.47 -0.70
C LYS A 88 -18.71 -6.71 -0.99
N GLU A 89 -19.54 -5.68 -1.17
CA GLU A 89 -20.97 -5.85 -1.46
C GLU A 89 -21.25 -6.20 -2.92
N GLU A 90 -20.29 -5.99 -3.83
CA GLU A 90 -20.41 -6.34 -5.25
C GLU A 90 -20.29 -7.86 -5.48
N GLU A 91 -21.22 -8.44 -6.27
CA GLU A 91 -21.30 -9.90 -6.48
C GLU A 91 -20.03 -10.51 -7.08
N ASP A 92 -19.30 -9.72 -7.88
CA ASP A 92 -18.06 -10.17 -8.52
C ASP A 92 -16.86 -10.14 -7.57
N VAL A 93 -16.97 -9.57 -6.36
CA VAL A 93 -15.89 -9.54 -5.36
C VAL A 93 -16.00 -10.77 -4.46
N SER A 94 -15.01 -11.66 -4.55
CA SER A 94 -14.93 -12.84 -3.68
C SER A 94 -14.20 -12.55 -2.38
N GLU A 95 -13.09 -11.83 -2.45
CA GLU A 95 -12.28 -11.44 -1.30
C GLU A 95 -11.67 -10.05 -1.56
N ALA A 96 -11.54 -9.25 -0.51
CA ALA A 96 -10.88 -7.96 -0.58
C ALA A 96 -10.25 -7.59 0.77
N ALA A 97 -9.10 -6.91 0.76
CA ALA A 97 -8.47 -6.42 1.97
C ALA A 97 -7.67 -5.14 1.74
N ALA A 98 -7.73 -4.22 2.70
CA ALA A 98 -6.85 -3.07 2.75
C ALA A 98 -5.49 -3.46 3.35
N PHE A 99 -4.40 -2.96 2.77
CA PHE A 99 -3.03 -3.25 3.22
C PHE A 99 -2.07 -2.10 2.91
N TYR A 100 -0.99 -2.02 3.67
CA TYR A 100 0.11 -1.12 3.34
C TYR A 100 1.06 -1.75 2.32
N LEU A 101 1.59 -0.95 1.40
CA LEU A 101 2.48 -1.42 0.33
C LEU A 101 3.71 -0.50 0.20
N ARG A 102 4.90 -1.08 0.40
CA ARG A 102 6.17 -0.48 -0.01
C ARG A 102 6.87 -1.40 -1.02
N LYS A 103 7.22 -0.81 -2.16
CA LYS A 103 7.99 -1.42 -3.27
C LYS A 103 9.10 -0.46 -3.69
N GLY A 104 10.18 -0.99 -4.25
CA GLY A 104 11.30 -0.21 -4.77
C GLY A 104 12.47 -0.20 -3.80
N GLU A 105 12.88 0.98 -3.34
CA GLU A 105 13.95 1.13 -2.35
C GLU A 105 13.48 0.66 -0.96
N ILE A 106 13.59 -0.65 -0.70
CA ILE A 106 13.35 -1.27 0.61
C ILE A 106 14.65 -1.83 1.19
N SER A 107 14.74 -1.85 2.52
CA SER A 107 15.87 -2.41 3.25
C SER A 107 15.46 -3.67 4.01
N VAL A 108 15.77 -4.84 3.46
CA VAL A 108 15.49 -6.16 4.09
C VAL A 108 16.73 -7.03 3.98
N TYR A 109 17.27 -7.45 5.13
CA TYR A 109 18.50 -8.23 5.21
C TYR A 109 18.43 -9.38 6.21
N HIS A 110 19.14 -10.45 5.89
CA HIS A 110 19.56 -11.50 6.81
C HIS A 110 21.08 -11.60 6.73
N GLY A 111 21.78 -11.10 7.76
CA GLY A 111 23.23 -11.02 7.73
C GLY A 111 23.73 -10.14 6.57
N MET A 112 24.40 -10.75 5.59
CA MET A 112 24.91 -10.07 4.39
C MET A 112 23.98 -10.21 3.18
N ASP A 113 22.96 -11.05 3.28
CA ASP A 113 22.04 -11.38 2.19
C ASP A 113 20.86 -10.41 2.22
N GLY A 114 20.60 -9.75 1.10
CA GLY A 114 19.57 -8.72 0.97
C GLY A 114 18.47 -9.14 0.00
N LEU A 115 17.25 -8.66 0.25
CA LEU A 115 16.14 -8.84 -0.67
C LEU A 115 16.25 -7.85 -1.84
N THR A 116 16.20 -8.39 -3.05
CA THR A 116 16.12 -7.63 -4.31
C THR A 116 14.80 -7.93 -5.01
N ASP A 117 14.27 -6.94 -5.73
CA ASP A 117 12.95 -7.00 -6.39
C ASP A 117 11.88 -7.52 -5.42
N GLY A 118 11.74 -6.80 -4.30
CA GLY A 118 10.84 -7.17 -3.22
C GLY A 118 9.93 -6.03 -2.77
N SER A 119 8.90 -6.43 -2.05
CA SER A 119 7.93 -5.56 -1.41
C SER A 119 7.72 -5.92 0.06
N ILE A 120 7.53 -4.91 0.89
CA ILE A 120 7.08 -5.05 2.28
C ILE A 120 5.61 -4.67 2.35
N LEU A 121 4.80 -5.60 2.87
CA LEU A 121 3.35 -5.46 2.98
C LEU A 121 2.94 -5.42 4.46
N GLY A 122 2.24 -4.37 4.86
CA GLY A 122 1.63 -4.27 6.20
C GLY A 122 0.20 -4.79 6.15
N ILE A 123 -0.04 -5.96 6.74
CA ILE A 123 -1.25 -6.74 6.49
C ILE A 123 -2.12 -6.95 7.73
N GLY A 124 -3.43 -6.98 7.51
CA GLY A 124 -4.42 -7.49 8.44
C GLY A 124 -4.73 -8.98 8.20
N MET A 125 -5.66 -9.54 8.98
CA MET A 125 -6.01 -10.98 8.92
C MET A 125 -6.65 -11.37 7.58
N ASP A 126 -7.41 -10.47 6.98
CA ASP A 126 -8.16 -10.72 5.75
C ASP A 126 -7.29 -10.66 4.48
N PHE A 127 -6.03 -10.22 4.61
CA PHE A 127 -5.17 -9.95 3.46
C PHE A 127 -4.78 -11.21 2.69
N MET A 128 -4.31 -12.26 3.38
CA MET A 128 -3.78 -13.43 2.69
C MET A 128 -4.83 -14.11 1.78
N PRO A 129 -6.09 -14.33 2.23
CA PRO A 129 -7.16 -14.78 1.35
C PRO A 129 -7.39 -13.85 0.14
N ALA A 130 -7.44 -12.53 0.37
CA ALA A 130 -7.62 -11.51 -0.67
C ALA A 130 -6.45 -11.40 -1.64
N ALA A 131 -5.27 -11.89 -1.26
CA ALA A 131 -4.06 -11.95 -2.10
C ALA A 131 -3.81 -13.35 -2.69
N GLY A 132 -4.68 -14.33 -2.44
CA GLY A 132 -4.47 -15.72 -2.89
C GLY A 132 -3.28 -16.43 -2.24
N LEU A 133 -2.79 -15.92 -1.11
CA LEU A 133 -1.66 -16.46 -0.37
C LEU A 133 -2.11 -17.49 0.66
N MET A 134 -1.32 -18.55 0.81
CA MET A 134 -1.55 -19.60 1.81
C MET A 134 -0.26 -19.95 2.55
N ILE A 135 -0.36 -20.26 3.84
CA ILE A 135 0.80 -20.67 4.64
C ILE A 135 1.21 -22.09 4.26
N GLU A 136 2.46 -22.25 3.85
CA GLU A 136 3.05 -23.55 3.53
C GLU A 136 3.86 -24.11 4.70
N LYS A 137 4.56 -23.24 5.43
CA LYS A 137 5.39 -23.62 6.58
C LYS A 137 5.20 -22.63 7.73
N GLY A 138 5.25 -23.12 8.96
CA GLY A 138 5.11 -22.30 10.17
C GLY A 138 3.68 -21.82 10.37
N ARG A 139 3.50 -20.52 10.61
CA ARG A 139 2.19 -19.90 10.86
C ARG A 139 2.05 -18.55 10.17
N GLY A 140 0.81 -18.16 9.92
CA GLY A 140 0.47 -16.81 9.52
C GLY A 140 0.55 -15.80 10.66
N ILE A 141 0.32 -14.53 10.32
CA ILE A 141 0.14 -13.46 11.29
C ILE A 141 -1.19 -13.67 12.02
N THR A 142 -1.19 -13.51 13.34
CA THR A 142 -2.36 -13.71 14.19
C THR A 142 -2.88 -12.39 14.74
N GLU A 143 -4.13 -12.37 15.21
CA GLU A 143 -4.69 -11.22 15.92
C GLU A 143 -3.84 -10.82 17.13
N LYS A 144 -3.24 -11.80 17.82
CA LYS A 144 -2.36 -11.53 18.94
C LYS A 144 -1.08 -10.80 18.51
N ASP A 145 -0.52 -11.16 17.35
CA ASP A 145 0.64 -10.44 16.83
C ASP A 145 0.29 -9.00 16.49
N ALA A 146 -0.89 -8.76 15.91
CA ALA A 146 -1.37 -7.42 15.62
C ALA A 146 -1.62 -6.59 16.91
N LEU A 147 -2.35 -7.15 17.89
CA LEU A 147 -2.71 -6.46 19.14
C LEU A 147 -1.49 -6.14 20.01
N GLU A 148 -0.52 -7.05 20.08
CA GLU A 148 0.72 -6.87 20.85
C GLU A 148 1.85 -6.20 20.04
N GLN A 149 1.56 -5.76 18.81
CA GLN A 149 2.52 -5.16 17.87
C GLN A 149 3.82 -5.97 17.74
N ARG A 150 3.69 -7.29 17.66
CA ARG A 150 4.84 -8.20 17.61
C ARG A 150 5.57 -8.04 16.29
N ARG A 151 6.89 -7.93 16.35
CA ARG A 151 7.76 -7.87 15.16
C ARG A 151 7.97 -9.27 14.60
N VAL A 152 6.98 -9.74 13.87
CA VAL A 152 7.00 -11.02 13.16
C VAL A 152 6.83 -10.79 11.67
N ALA A 153 7.46 -11.63 10.85
CA ALA A 153 7.35 -11.58 9.40
C ALA A 153 6.94 -12.93 8.83
N VAL A 154 6.15 -12.90 7.76
CA VAL A 154 5.89 -14.05 6.89
C VAL A 154 6.51 -13.72 5.53
N LEU A 155 7.25 -14.66 4.96
CA LEU A 155 7.93 -14.48 3.67
C LEU A 155 7.24 -15.30 2.60
N ASN A 156 7.26 -14.87 1.35
CA ASN A 156 7.02 -15.82 0.26
C ASN A 156 8.29 -16.63 -0.09
N ASP A 157 8.14 -17.67 -0.90
CA ASP A 157 9.26 -18.54 -1.31
C ASP A 157 10.41 -17.76 -1.95
N LYS A 158 10.09 -16.76 -2.77
CA LYS A 158 11.10 -15.93 -3.43
C LYS A 158 11.95 -15.14 -2.44
N ALA A 159 11.32 -14.49 -1.45
CA ALA A 159 12.03 -13.74 -0.42
C ALA A 159 12.82 -14.69 0.50
N ALA A 160 12.23 -15.82 0.88
CA ALA A 160 12.90 -16.83 1.70
C ALA A 160 14.16 -17.38 1.03
N MET A 161 14.08 -17.72 -0.26
CA MET A 161 15.20 -18.23 -1.04
C MET A 161 16.32 -17.20 -1.19
N GLN A 162 16.01 -15.90 -1.34
CA GLN A 162 17.05 -14.87 -1.43
C GLN A 162 17.75 -14.62 -0.08
N LEU A 163 16.99 -14.61 1.02
CA LEU A 163 17.49 -14.24 2.35
C LEU A 163 18.15 -15.41 3.09
N PHE A 164 17.75 -16.65 2.80
CA PHE A 164 18.19 -17.84 3.53
C PHE A 164 18.77 -18.94 2.62
N TYR A 165 18.72 -18.78 1.30
CA TYR A 165 19.10 -19.83 0.34
C TYR A 165 18.37 -21.15 0.60
N GLU A 166 19.09 -22.23 0.86
CA GLU A 166 18.55 -23.55 1.23
C GLU A 166 18.40 -23.72 2.76
N GLY A 167 18.64 -22.65 3.53
CA GLY A 167 18.56 -22.64 5.00
C GLY A 167 17.13 -22.60 5.54
N GLU A 168 17.00 -22.92 6.84
CA GLU A 168 15.71 -22.82 7.54
C GLU A 168 15.45 -21.37 7.95
N ALA A 169 14.43 -20.74 7.34
CA ALA A 169 14.08 -19.36 7.61
C ALA A 169 13.25 -19.18 8.90
N ILE A 170 12.42 -20.16 9.27
CA ILE A 170 11.49 -20.02 10.39
C ILE A 170 12.25 -19.98 11.72
N GLY A 171 11.97 -18.97 12.54
CA GLY A 171 12.61 -18.74 13.83
C GLY A 171 13.80 -17.79 13.76
N GLU A 172 14.37 -17.60 12.57
CA GLU A 172 15.45 -16.65 12.31
C GLU A 172 14.96 -15.19 12.32
N VAL A 173 15.92 -14.26 12.35
CA VAL A 173 15.66 -12.82 12.45
C VAL A 173 16.08 -12.11 11.17
N LEU A 174 15.19 -11.26 10.67
CA LEU A 174 15.45 -10.30 9.60
C LEU A 174 15.65 -8.90 10.17
N GLU A 175 16.51 -8.12 9.54
CA GLU A 175 16.53 -6.67 9.67
C GLU A 175 15.68 -6.05 8.55
N ILE A 176 14.58 -5.41 8.92
CA ILE A 176 13.64 -4.71 8.02
C ILE A 176 13.65 -3.23 8.41
N GLU A 177 14.11 -2.35 7.53
CA GLU A 177 14.26 -0.91 7.78
C GLU A 177 14.98 -0.60 9.12
N GLY A 178 16.05 -1.36 9.42
CA GLY A 178 16.82 -1.22 10.66
C GLY A 178 16.12 -1.77 11.92
N LYS A 179 15.03 -2.53 11.77
CA LYS A 179 14.29 -3.17 12.87
C LYS A 179 14.33 -4.68 12.75
N LEU A 180 14.43 -5.37 13.90
CA LEU A 180 14.49 -6.82 13.93
C LEU A 180 13.10 -7.45 13.96
N PHE A 181 12.83 -8.34 13.01
CA PHE A 181 11.60 -9.12 12.88
C PHE A 181 11.91 -10.61 12.85
N GLN A 182 11.18 -11.41 13.61
CA GLN A 182 11.32 -12.87 13.58
C GLN A 182 10.46 -13.46 12.47
N VAL A 183 11.04 -14.33 11.63
CA VAL A 183 10.29 -15.07 10.62
C VAL A 183 9.45 -16.16 11.29
N VAL A 184 8.13 -16.13 11.08
CA VAL A 184 7.20 -17.08 11.71
C VAL A 184 6.50 -18.01 10.72
N GLY A 185 6.60 -17.73 9.42
CA GLY A 185 6.03 -18.59 8.40
C GLY A 185 6.49 -18.25 7.00
N ILE A 186 6.26 -19.21 6.11
CA ILE A 186 6.47 -19.09 4.66
C ILE A 186 5.12 -19.26 3.98
N ALA A 187 4.78 -18.34 3.09
CA ALA A 187 3.55 -18.34 2.30
C ALA A 187 3.83 -18.66 0.83
N GLY A 188 2.96 -19.43 0.22
CA GLY A 188 2.94 -19.74 -1.21
C GLY A 188 1.71 -19.17 -1.89
N THR A 189 1.73 -19.20 -3.22
CA THR A 189 0.60 -18.85 -4.08
C THR A 189 0.53 -19.84 -5.25
N ASN A 190 -0.68 -20.06 -5.76
CA ASN A 190 -0.86 -20.81 -7.00
C ASN A 190 -0.67 -19.94 -8.25
N ASP A 191 -0.69 -18.62 -8.08
CA ASP A 191 -0.47 -17.67 -9.17
C ASP A 191 1.01 -17.62 -9.54
N LYS A 192 1.35 -18.22 -10.68
CA LYS A 192 2.72 -18.29 -11.20
C LYS A 192 3.25 -16.97 -11.75
N THR A 193 2.38 -15.98 -11.93
CA THR A 193 2.77 -14.63 -12.36
C THR A 193 3.27 -13.79 -11.19
N GLN A 194 2.99 -14.20 -9.94
CA GLN A 194 3.58 -13.61 -8.74
C GLN A 194 5.07 -13.97 -8.66
N THR A 195 5.92 -13.02 -9.06
CA THR A 195 7.37 -13.25 -9.18
C THR A 195 8.20 -12.43 -8.19
N GLU A 196 7.58 -11.46 -7.52
CA GLU A 196 8.22 -10.53 -6.58
C GLU A 196 8.48 -11.19 -5.21
N GLY A 197 9.54 -10.80 -4.51
CA GLY A 197 9.77 -11.21 -3.12
C GLY A 197 8.83 -10.47 -2.16
N LEU A 198 8.04 -11.19 -1.36
CA LEU A 198 7.09 -10.57 -0.43
C LEU A 198 7.53 -10.77 1.02
N VAL A 199 7.49 -9.67 1.78
CA VAL A 199 7.69 -9.65 3.23
C VAL A 199 6.43 -9.09 3.88
N LEU A 200 5.66 -9.96 4.53
CA LEU A 200 4.41 -9.62 5.18
C LEU A 200 4.67 -9.35 6.67
N VAL A 201 4.30 -8.17 7.15
CA VAL A 201 4.38 -7.77 8.57
C VAL A 201 2.99 -7.36 9.08
N PRO A 202 2.71 -7.42 10.40
CA PRO A 202 1.44 -6.94 10.91
C PRO A 202 1.30 -5.44 10.61
N ASP A 203 0.15 -5.01 10.10
CA ASP A 203 -0.12 -3.60 9.81
C ASP A 203 0.08 -2.69 11.04
N SER A 204 -0.17 -3.20 12.25
CA SER A 204 0.08 -2.51 13.52
C SER A 204 1.56 -2.21 13.81
N THR A 205 2.48 -2.83 13.06
CA THR A 205 3.92 -2.56 13.12
C THR A 205 4.39 -1.59 12.04
N TRP A 206 3.55 -1.24 11.05
CA TRP A 206 3.89 -0.33 9.95
C TRP A 206 4.50 1.00 10.42
N PRO A 207 3.97 1.67 11.46
CA PRO A 207 4.54 2.94 11.94
C PRO A 207 5.95 2.82 12.56
N GLN A 208 6.43 1.60 12.79
CA GLN A 208 7.80 1.36 13.26
C GLN A 208 8.81 1.32 12.11
N LEU A 209 8.32 1.10 10.88
CA LEU A 209 9.08 0.99 9.64
C LEU A 209 8.97 2.28 8.82
N TYR A 210 7.76 2.83 8.68
CA TYR A 210 7.44 3.94 7.78
C TYR A 210 6.56 5.00 8.46
N GLN A 211 6.11 6.01 7.68
CA GLN A 211 5.31 7.11 8.21
C GLN A 211 3.97 6.61 8.77
N TYR A 212 3.53 7.23 9.86
CA TYR A 212 2.22 6.98 10.44
C TYR A 212 1.12 7.39 9.45
N GLU A 213 0.10 6.54 9.29
CA GLU A 213 -1.09 6.79 8.45
C GLU A 213 -0.84 6.95 6.94
N GLU A 214 0.06 6.18 6.34
CA GLU A 214 0.07 6.09 4.87
C GLU A 214 -1.27 5.53 4.33
N PRO A 215 -1.77 5.98 3.17
CA PRO A 215 -2.97 5.41 2.60
C PRO A 215 -2.73 3.95 2.20
N LYS A 216 -3.63 3.07 2.63
CA LYS A 216 -3.58 1.64 2.25
C LYS A 216 -4.02 1.44 0.79
N ALA A 217 -3.39 0.48 0.13
CA ALA A 217 -3.89 -0.11 -1.10
C ALA A 217 -4.98 -1.15 -0.78
N VAL A 218 -5.68 -1.62 -1.82
CA VAL A 218 -6.65 -2.72 -1.73
C VAL A 218 -6.19 -3.87 -2.61
N ALA A 219 -6.11 -5.07 -2.03
CA ALA A 219 -5.98 -6.33 -2.76
C ALA A 219 -7.37 -6.93 -2.93
N LEU A 220 -7.67 -7.45 -4.11
CA LEU A 220 -9.00 -7.96 -4.45
C LEU A 220 -8.92 -9.16 -5.39
N ARG A 221 -9.74 -10.18 -5.10
CA ARG A 221 -9.97 -11.33 -5.98
C ARG A 221 -11.43 -11.43 -6.38
N SER A 222 -11.66 -11.94 -7.58
CA SER A 222 -12.99 -12.17 -8.12
C SER A 222 -13.28 -13.65 -8.33
N GLY A 223 -14.54 -14.03 -8.10
CA GLY A 223 -15.05 -15.35 -8.46
C GLY A 223 -15.50 -15.46 -9.93
N LYS A 224 -15.54 -14.34 -10.67
CA LYS A 224 -16.05 -14.29 -12.05
C LYS A 224 -15.20 -13.37 -12.93
N GLU A 225 -15.37 -12.06 -12.81
CA GLU A 225 -14.75 -11.04 -13.67
C GLU A 225 -13.88 -10.09 -12.84
N LEU A 226 -12.57 -10.38 -12.78
CA LEU A 226 -11.61 -9.61 -11.96
C LEU A 226 -11.53 -8.14 -12.36
N GLN A 227 -11.56 -7.87 -13.66
CA GLN A 227 -11.52 -6.51 -14.20
C GLN A 227 -12.70 -5.67 -13.70
N LYS A 228 -13.92 -6.21 -13.82
CA LYS A 228 -15.14 -5.53 -13.39
C LYS A 228 -15.16 -5.28 -11.88
N ALA A 229 -14.69 -6.26 -11.10
CA ALA A 229 -14.56 -6.15 -9.66
C ALA A 229 -13.52 -5.07 -9.26
N ALA A 230 -12.40 -4.99 -9.99
CA ALA A 230 -11.37 -3.97 -9.78
C ALA A 230 -11.87 -2.55 -10.14
N GLU A 231 -12.60 -2.40 -11.25
CA GLU A 231 -13.23 -1.14 -11.65
C GLU A 231 -14.28 -0.66 -10.64
N HIS A 232 -15.05 -1.59 -10.06
CA HIS A 232 -15.95 -1.29 -8.95
C HIS A 232 -15.17 -0.73 -7.75
N ALA A 233 -14.09 -1.40 -7.33
CA ALA A 233 -13.26 -0.95 -6.21
C ALA A 233 -12.62 0.42 -6.47
N GLU A 234 -12.06 0.65 -7.67
CA GLU A 234 -11.52 1.95 -8.09
C GLU A 234 -12.57 3.05 -7.97
N ARG A 235 -13.81 2.80 -8.43
CA ARG A 235 -14.92 3.75 -8.34
C ARG A 235 -15.32 4.05 -6.90
N VAL A 236 -15.47 3.03 -6.05
CA VAL A 236 -15.86 3.20 -4.64
C VAL A 236 -14.79 4.02 -3.90
N LEU A 237 -13.52 3.66 -4.03
CA LEU A 237 -12.41 4.37 -3.37
C LEU A 237 -12.33 5.84 -3.82
N ASN A 238 -12.53 6.10 -5.11
CA ASN A 238 -12.49 7.45 -5.66
C ASN A 238 -13.76 8.28 -5.40
N SER A 239 -14.84 7.71 -4.87
CA SER A 239 -16.06 8.47 -4.52
C SER A 239 -15.82 9.51 -3.42
N MET A 240 -14.81 9.28 -2.58
CA MET A 240 -14.41 10.15 -1.47
C MET A 240 -13.16 10.98 -1.80
N VAL A 241 -12.61 10.85 -3.01
CA VAL A 241 -11.49 11.65 -3.50
C VAL A 241 -12.03 12.83 -4.29
N SER A 242 -11.58 14.05 -3.96
CA SER A 242 -11.99 15.26 -4.69
C SER A 242 -11.71 15.12 -6.20
N GLU A 243 -12.67 15.53 -7.04
CA GLU A 243 -12.50 15.49 -8.49
C GLU A 243 -11.34 16.36 -8.99
N GLU A 244 -10.98 17.40 -8.24
CA GLU A 244 -9.86 18.31 -8.53
C GLU A 244 -8.49 17.73 -8.10
N SER A 245 -8.47 16.58 -7.41
CA SER A 245 -7.24 15.95 -6.95
C SER A 245 -6.44 15.36 -8.12
N ALA A 246 -5.13 15.66 -8.17
CA ALA A 246 -4.20 15.02 -9.10
C ALA A 246 -3.94 13.53 -8.76
N ILE A 247 -4.17 13.15 -7.50
CA ILE A 247 -3.99 11.79 -7.00
C ILE A 247 -5.33 11.07 -6.96
N ARG A 248 -5.38 9.85 -7.49
CA ARG A 248 -6.56 8.98 -7.49
C ARG A 248 -6.17 7.53 -7.21
N TYR A 249 -7.10 6.74 -6.68
CA TYR A 249 -6.92 5.29 -6.67
C TYR A 249 -6.98 4.77 -8.10
N LYS A 250 -6.08 3.86 -8.46
CA LYS A 250 -6.02 3.21 -9.77
C LYS A 250 -5.62 1.75 -9.60
N ILE A 251 -6.08 0.91 -10.53
CA ILE A 251 -5.57 -0.46 -10.69
C ILE A 251 -4.06 -0.37 -11.03
N GLN A 252 -3.26 -1.23 -10.41
CA GLN A 252 -1.79 -1.30 -10.49
C GLN A 252 -1.30 -2.72 -10.78
#